data_AF-A0A7X0LH12-F1
#
_entry.id   AF-A0A7X0LH12-F1
#
_cell.length_a   1.000
_cell.length_b   1.000
_cell.length_c   1.000
_cell.angle_alpha   90.00
_cell.angle_beta   90.00
_cell.angle_gamma   90.00
#
_symmetry.space_group_name_H-M   'P 1'
#
loop_
_entity.id
_entity.type
_entity.pdbx_description
1 polymer ?
#
loop_
_entity_poly.entity_id
_entity_poly.type
_entity_poly.pdbx_seq_one_letter_code
_entity_poly.pdbx_strand_id
1 'polypeptide(L)'
;MVDRPPPSRFSVVERGGRLVVIDADTGQTPPSAAERMAEHDRRIGNERILPASRQAAAEFAPAVIAPPEPQRQPARLPNERMAAALADMTRKQPWGQKPRGTAHRPARNPTRPPPTADTRKTIVTSKWWDAKGPRTIELGSQGQRELTGGFMTLFFVALIAAIVALFIAPILLLVAAFLLFRFGGNILGPIGAGLIDKAITQKG
;
A
#
# COMPACT_ATOMS: atom_id res chain seq x y z
N MET A 1 -16.37 -23.44 49.26
CA MET A 1 -14.93 -23.35 48.94
C MET A 1 -14.81 -22.45 47.72
N VAL A 2 -14.06 -21.36 47.82
CA VAL A 2 -13.96 -20.35 46.75
C VAL A 2 -12.99 -20.87 45.69
N ASP A 3 -13.50 -21.20 44.50
CA ASP A 3 -12.69 -21.50 43.31
C ASP A 3 -11.95 -20.23 42.91
N ARG A 4 -10.74 -20.07 43.44
CA ARG A 4 -9.84 -19.01 43.01
C ARG A 4 -9.02 -19.56 41.84
N PRO A 5 -9.01 -18.90 40.66
CA PRO A 5 -8.17 -19.32 39.56
C PRO A 5 -6.69 -19.34 40.01
N PRO A 6 -5.89 -20.27 39.49
CA PRO A 6 -4.47 -20.37 39.83
C PRO A 6 -3.77 -19.04 39.54
N PRO A 7 -2.87 -18.57 40.43
CA PRO A 7 -2.18 -17.29 40.25
C PRO A 7 -1.41 -17.28 38.94
N SER A 8 -1.51 -16.17 38.20
CA SER A 8 -0.75 -15.99 36.97
C SER A 8 0.74 -15.90 37.29
N ARG A 9 1.54 -16.76 36.65
CA ARG A 9 3.00 -16.78 36.78
C ARG A 9 3.68 -15.45 36.39
N PHE A 10 3.00 -14.61 35.61
CA PHE A 10 3.51 -13.30 35.22
C PHE A 10 2.79 -12.20 36.00
N SER A 11 3.59 -11.26 36.53
CA SER A 11 3.11 -10.05 37.19
C SER A 11 3.57 -8.82 36.39
N VAL A 12 2.70 -7.83 36.27
CA VAL A 12 3.02 -6.55 35.63
C VAL A 12 3.37 -5.56 36.72
N VAL A 13 4.59 -5.04 36.69
CA VAL A 13 5.07 -4.03 37.64
C VAL A 13 5.50 -2.77 36.91
N GLU A 14 5.34 -1.62 37.56
CA GLU A 14 5.83 -0.36 37.03
C GLU A 14 7.29 -0.15 37.45
N ARG A 15 8.21 0.01 36.49
CA ARG A 15 9.62 0.37 36.72
C ARG A 15 9.97 1.57 35.86
N GLY A 16 10.34 2.69 36.49
CA GLY A 16 10.78 3.91 35.79
C GLY A 16 9.73 4.52 34.86
N GLY A 17 8.44 4.47 35.24
CA GLY A 17 7.33 4.98 34.43
C GLY A 17 6.94 4.09 33.25
N ARG A 18 7.40 2.83 33.23
CA ARG A 18 7.03 1.84 32.19
C ARG A 18 6.54 0.55 32.83
N LEU A 19 5.47 -0.01 32.27
CA LEU A 19 4.95 -1.32 32.66
C LEU A 19 5.88 -2.43 32.14
N VAL A 20 6.42 -3.23 33.05
CA VAL A 20 7.33 -4.34 32.76
C VAL A 20 6.68 -5.62 33.28
N VAL A 21 6.63 -6.64 32.41
CA VAL A 21 6.18 -7.98 32.81
C VAL A 21 7.36 -8.69 33.47
N ILE A 22 7.14 -9.30 34.63
CA ILE A 22 8.13 -10.08 35.37
C ILE A 22 7.52 -11.46 35.64
N ASP A 23 8.33 -12.51 35.48
CA ASP A 23 7.99 -13.86 35.93
C ASP A 23 8.12 -13.92 37.47
N ALA A 24 7.02 -14.24 38.16
CA ALA A 24 6.95 -14.27 39.62
C ALA A 24 7.83 -15.36 40.24
N ASP A 25 8.15 -16.42 39.49
CA ASP A 25 8.97 -17.53 39.98
C ASP A 25 10.48 -17.26 39.86
N THR A 26 10.88 -16.47 38.86
CA THR A 26 12.30 -16.24 38.53
C THR A 26 12.75 -14.80 38.71
N GLY A 27 11.82 -13.86 38.93
CA GLY A 27 12.11 -12.42 39.05
C GLY A 27 12.66 -11.78 37.77
N GLN A 28 12.74 -12.55 36.68
CA GLN A 28 13.31 -12.15 35.40
C GLN A 28 12.22 -11.57 34.51
N THR A 29 12.60 -10.62 33.67
CA THR A 29 11.73 -10.17 32.58
C THR A 29 11.70 -11.26 31.52
N PRO A 30 10.52 -11.81 31.16
CA PRO A 30 10.45 -12.82 30.12
C PRO A 30 10.90 -12.23 28.77
N PRO A 31 11.44 -13.06 27.87
CA PRO A 31 11.89 -12.60 26.56
C PRO A 31 10.74 -11.92 25.82
N SER A 32 11.03 -10.75 25.27
CA SER A 32 10.03 -9.96 24.58
C SER A 32 9.43 -10.73 23.41
N ALA A 33 8.21 -10.39 22.99
CA ALA A 33 7.61 -11.02 21.82
C ALA A 33 8.49 -10.88 20.56
N ALA A 34 9.22 -9.77 20.43
CA ALA A 34 10.15 -9.53 19.34
C ALA A 34 11.36 -10.48 19.37
N GLU A 35 11.88 -10.75 20.56
CA GLU A 35 13.02 -11.65 20.76
C GLU A 35 12.64 -13.12 20.52
N ARG A 36 11.45 -13.52 20.98
CA ARG A 36 10.88 -14.84 20.66
C ARG A 36 10.67 -15.03 19.15
N MET A 37 10.27 -13.98 18.45
CA MET A 37 10.16 -13.99 16.98
C MET A 37 11.53 -14.07 16.31
N ALA A 38 12.53 -13.32 16.78
CA ALA A 38 13.88 -13.36 16.22
C ALA A 38 14.57 -14.74 16.39
N GLU A 39 14.29 -15.43 17.49
CA GLU A 39 14.78 -16.81 17.70
C GLU A 39 14.00 -17.84 16.87
N HIS A 40 12.70 -17.62 16.64
CA HIS A 40 11.91 -18.42 15.73
C HIS A 40 12.36 -18.25 14.27
N ASP A 41 12.63 -17.02 13.84
CA ASP A 41 13.10 -16.72 12.48
C ASP A 41 14.49 -17.33 12.21
N ARG A 42 15.39 -17.32 13.22
CA ARG A 42 16.67 -18.04 13.16
C ARG A 42 16.48 -19.54 12.99
N ARG A 43 15.54 -20.15 13.73
CA ARG A 43 15.23 -21.59 13.61
C ARG A 43 14.63 -21.98 12.25
N ILE A 44 13.86 -21.09 11.63
CA ILE A 44 13.24 -21.31 10.32
C ILE A 44 14.20 -20.97 9.16
N GLY A 45 15.42 -20.50 9.46
CA GLY A 45 16.41 -20.13 8.45
C GLY A 45 16.03 -18.86 7.68
N ASN A 46 15.16 -18.02 8.25
CA ASN A 46 14.61 -16.82 7.62
C ASN A 46 15.37 -15.57 8.07
N GLU A 47 16.70 -15.67 8.17
CA GLU A 47 17.54 -14.54 8.54
C GLU A 47 17.48 -13.48 7.43
N ARG A 48 17.06 -12.26 7.79
CA ARG A 48 17.25 -11.10 6.92
C ARG A 48 18.76 -10.84 6.82
N ILE A 49 19.25 -10.65 5.60
CA ILE A 49 20.55 -10.01 5.34
C ILE A 49 20.46 -8.61 5.94
N LEU A 50 20.95 -8.45 7.17
CA LEU A 50 21.32 -7.14 7.69
C LEU A 50 22.47 -6.65 6.81
N PRO A 51 22.40 -5.46 6.19
CA PRO A 51 23.57 -4.91 5.51
C PRO A 51 24.68 -4.80 6.55
N ALA A 52 25.77 -5.54 6.30
CA ALA A 52 26.96 -5.48 7.11
C ALA A 52 27.38 -4.02 7.23
N SER A 53 27.49 -3.54 8.46
CA SER A 53 28.14 -2.28 8.79
C SER A 53 29.48 -2.23 8.04
N ARG A 54 29.63 -1.24 7.17
CA ARG A 54 30.85 -0.96 6.39
C ARG A 54 32.07 -0.94 7.31
N GLN A 55 32.85 -2.01 7.28
CA GLN A 55 34.24 -2.12 7.73
C GLN A 55 34.95 -2.85 6.58
N ALA A 56 35.55 -2.11 5.66
CA ALA A 56 36.95 -1.65 5.70
C ALA A 56 37.89 -2.71 5.09
N ALA A 57 38.44 -2.32 3.94
CA ALA A 57 39.75 -2.66 3.39
C ALA A 57 40.09 -4.14 3.15
N ALA A 58 40.15 -4.50 1.87
CA ALA A 58 41.13 -5.38 1.21
C ALA A 58 40.49 -5.86 -0.11
N GLU A 59 41.10 -5.90 -1.29
CA GLU A 59 42.43 -5.53 -1.77
C GLU A 59 42.37 -5.79 -3.29
N PHE A 60 43.12 -5.02 -4.06
CA PHE A 60 43.24 -5.08 -5.52
C PHE A 60 43.72 -6.48 -5.98
N ALA A 61 43.25 -7.10 -7.08
CA ALA A 61 43.76 -6.97 -8.46
C ALA A 61 43.30 -8.22 -9.30
N PRO A 62 43.69 -8.41 -10.58
CA PRO A 62 43.25 -7.70 -11.79
C PRO A 62 42.77 -8.63 -12.95
N ALA A 63 42.39 -8.01 -14.07
CA ALA A 63 41.83 -8.59 -15.30
C ALA A 63 42.81 -9.42 -16.15
N VAL A 64 42.27 -10.43 -16.85
CA VAL A 64 42.93 -11.13 -17.98
C VAL A 64 41.97 -11.20 -19.18
N ILE A 65 42.56 -10.97 -20.36
CA ILE A 65 42.01 -10.68 -21.69
C ILE A 65 41.57 -11.98 -22.44
N ALA A 66 40.54 -11.88 -23.29
CA ALA A 66 39.89 -12.95 -24.10
C ALA A 66 40.47 -13.04 -25.55
N PRO A 67 39.87 -13.71 -26.59
CA PRO A 67 39.10 -14.97 -26.78
C PRO A 67 39.69 -15.81 -28.00
N PRO A 68 39.02 -16.85 -28.58
CA PRO A 68 38.00 -16.61 -29.64
C PRO A 68 36.78 -17.57 -29.64
N GLU A 69 35.70 -17.09 -30.27
CA GLU A 69 34.38 -17.71 -30.47
C GLU A 69 34.38 -19.01 -31.29
N PRO A 70 33.33 -19.84 -31.14
CA PRO A 70 32.68 -20.40 -32.32
C PRO A 70 31.16 -20.24 -32.36
N GLN A 71 30.72 -19.65 -33.47
CA GLN A 71 29.59 -20.05 -34.31
C GLN A 71 28.16 -19.78 -33.81
N ARG A 72 27.56 -18.77 -34.46
CA ARG A 72 26.13 -18.43 -34.52
C ARG A 72 25.26 -19.66 -34.76
N GLN A 73 24.44 -19.99 -33.77
CA GLN A 73 23.21 -20.75 -33.99
C GLN A 73 22.06 -19.78 -34.32
N PRO A 74 21.22 -20.07 -35.33
CA PRO A 74 20.11 -19.19 -35.71
C PRO A 74 19.12 -19.07 -34.56
N ALA A 75 18.66 -17.84 -34.31
CA ALA A 75 17.77 -17.48 -33.21
C ALA A 75 16.45 -18.28 -33.29
N ARG A 76 16.32 -19.31 -32.45
CA ARG A 76 15.02 -19.89 -32.12
C ARG A 76 14.27 -18.90 -31.22
N LEU A 77 13.02 -18.62 -31.59
CA LEU A 77 12.16 -17.63 -30.95
C LEU A 77 12.12 -17.84 -29.41
N PRO A 78 12.27 -16.78 -28.59
CA PRO A 78 12.29 -16.88 -27.12
C PRO A 78 11.08 -17.60 -26.52
N ASN A 79 9.93 -17.50 -27.19
CA ASN A 79 8.64 -17.99 -26.71
C ASN A 79 8.57 -19.52 -26.60
N GLU A 80 9.28 -20.27 -27.47
CA GLU A 80 9.23 -21.73 -27.45
C GLU A 80 10.03 -22.33 -26.29
N ARG A 81 11.18 -21.73 -25.96
CA ARG A 81 11.97 -22.12 -24.77
C ARG A 81 11.20 -21.84 -23.49
N MET A 82 10.50 -20.71 -23.43
CA MET A 82 9.68 -20.35 -22.29
C MET A 82 8.48 -21.29 -22.15
N ALA A 83 7.83 -21.67 -23.26
CA ALA A 83 6.72 -22.63 -23.26
C ALA A 83 7.16 -24.05 -22.84
N ALA A 84 8.31 -24.52 -23.33
CA ALA A 84 8.87 -25.81 -22.92
C ALA A 84 9.32 -25.79 -21.44
N ALA A 85 9.94 -24.70 -20.99
CA ALA A 85 10.32 -24.52 -19.59
C ALA A 85 9.09 -24.44 -18.66
N LEU A 86 8.03 -23.74 -19.06
CA LEU A 86 6.75 -23.71 -18.34
C LEU A 86 6.09 -25.11 -18.31
N ALA A 87 6.14 -25.87 -19.40
CA ALA A 87 5.62 -27.23 -19.46
C ALA A 87 6.39 -28.19 -18.53
N ASP A 88 7.72 -28.07 -18.45
CA ASP A 88 8.54 -28.86 -17.53
C ASP A 88 8.38 -28.42 -16.07
N MET A 89 8.23 -27.12 -15.80
CA MET A 89 7.93 -26.61 -14.45
C MET A 89 6.53 -27.05 -13.99
N THR A 90 5.55 -27.10 -14.89
CA THR A 90 4.19 -27.60 -14.60
C THR A 90 4.22 -29.10 -14.29
N ARG A 91 5.04 -29.89 -15.00
CA ARG A 91 5.22 -31.32 -14.75
C ARG A 91 5.94 -31.63 -13.43
N LYS A 92 6.79 -30.72 -12.96
CA LYS A 92 7.58 -30.88 -11.73
C LYS A 92 6.96 -30.23 -10.49
N GLN A 93 5.72 -29.73 -10.54
CA GLN A 93 5.03 -29.30 -9.33
C GLN A 93 4.73 -30.50 -8.41
N PRO A 94 5.34 -30.59 -7.21
CA PRO A 94 5.19 -31.75 -6.33
C PRO A 94 3.83 -31.81 -5.61
N TRP A 95 2.89 -30.93 -5.97
CA TRP A 95 1.54 -30.84 -5.41
C TRP A 95 0.44 -31.14 -6.44
N GLY A 96 0.81 -31.59 -7.64
CA GLY A 96 -0.08 -31.75 -8.80
C GLY A 96 -0.59 -33.15 -9.10
N GLN A 97 -0.49 -34.11 -8.17
CA GLN A 97 -1.07 -35.45 -8.35
C GLN A 97 -2.05 -35.78 -7.23
N LYS A 98 -3.34 -35.60 -7.50
CA LYS A 98 -4.41 -36.17 -6.69
C LYS A 98 -4.75 -37.54 -7.30
N PRO A 99 -4.35 -38.67 -6.69
CA PRO A 99 -4.87 -39.95 -7.15
C PRO A 99 -6.39 -39.92 -7.00
N ARG A 100 -7.09 -40.33 -8.06
CA ARG A 100 -8.55 -40.49 -8.08
C ARG A 100 -8.91 -41.70 -7.21
N GLY A 101 -8.70 -41.55 -5.90
CA GLY A 101 -9.12 -42.46 -4.85
C GLY A 101 -10.49 -42.01 -4.35
N THR A 102 -11.33 -42.99 -4.06
CA THR A 102 -12.64 -42.88 -3.43
C THR A 102 -12.67 -41.79 -2.35
N ALA A 103 -13.69 -40.93 -2.42
CA ALA A 103 -13.83 -39.73 -1.61
C ALA A 103 -13.81 -40.03 -0.10
N HIS A 104 -12.64 -39.89 0.55
CA HIS A 104 -12.57 -39.71 1.99
C HIS A 104 -12.95 -38.26 2.32
N ARG A 105 -14.21 -38.11 2.76
CA ARG A 105 -14.74 -36.92 3.40
C ARG A 105 -13.89 -36.62 4.66
N PRO A 106 -13.17 -35.50 4.75
CA PRO A 106 -12.48 -35.15 5.99
C PRO A 106 -13.53 -34.95 7.08
N ALA A 107 -13.25 -35.46 8.27
CA ALA A 107 -14.11 -35.32 9.45
C ALA A 107 -14.31 -33.83 9.75
N ARG A 108 -15.45 -33.30 9.29
CA ARG A 108 -15.91 -31.95 9.62
C ARG A 108 -16.33 -31.98 11.08
N ASN A 109 -15.60 -31.30 11.95
CA ASN A 109 -16.08 -31.00 13.30
C ASN A 109 -17.47 -30.35 13.20
N PRO A 110 -18.54 -30.96 13.73
CA PRO A 110 -19.89 -30.42 13.62
C PRO A 110 -20.08 -29.10 14.38
N THR A 111 -19.12 -28.70 15.21
CA THR A 111 -19.23 -27.53 16.10
C THR A 111 -18.64 -26.24 15.54
N ARG A 112 -18.06 -26.22 14.32
CA ARG A 112 -17.60 -24.96 13.73
C ARG A 112 -18.74 -24.34 12.92
N PRO A 113 -19.36 -23.24 13.38
CA PRO A 113 -20.31 -22.52 12.54
C PRO A 113 -19.62 -22.14 11.22
N PRO A 114 -20.29 -22.32 10.06
CA PRO A 114 -19.73 -21.90 8.78
C PRO A 114 -19.40 -20.40 8.88
N PRO A 115 -18.26 -19.94 8.32
CA PRO A 115 -18.00 -18.52 8.24
C PRO A 115 -19.18 -17.89 7.51
N THR A 116 -19.90 -17.00 8.20
CA THR A 116 -21.04 -16.28 7.65
C THR A 116 -20.52 -15.46 6.47
N ALA A 117 -20.70 -16.00 5.28
CA ALA A 117 -20.41 -15.31 4.03
C ALA A 117 -21.55 -14.31 3.81
N ASP A 118 -21.56 -13.21 4.57
CA ASP A 118 -22.47 -12.13 4.24
C ASP A 118 -22.02 -10.77 4.77
N THR A 119 -22.07 -9.79 3.86
CA THR A 119 -22.15 -8.34 4.10
C THR A 119 -20.92 -7.54 4.62
N ARG A 120 -19.75 -8.13 4.86
CA ARG A 120 -18.55 -7.33 5.23
C ARG A 120 -17.63 -7.09 4.03
N LYS A 121 -17.50 -5.82 3.63
CA LYS A 121 -16.64 -5.41 2.51
C LYS A 121 -15.18 -5.51 2.94
N THR A 122 -14.38 -6.29 2.21
CA THR A 122 -12.95 -6.47 2.49
C THR A 122 -12.12 -5.57 1.58
N ILE A 123 -11.12 -4.89 2.14
CA ILE A 123 -10.10 -4.15 1.39
C ILE A 123 -8.78 -4.86 1.60
N VAL A 124 -8.07 -5.16 0.50
CA VAL A 124 -6.72 -5.71 0.55
C VAL A 124 -5.73 -4.56 0.51
N THR A 125 -4.90 -4.43 1.55
CA THR A 125 -3.79 -3.47 1.53
C THR A 125 -2.78 -3.90 0.48
N SER A 126 -2.24 -2.95 -0.26
CA SER A 126 -1.21 -3.24 -1.26
C SER A 126 0.18 -3.08 -0.63
N LYS A 127 1.17 -3.80 -1.18
CA LYS A 127 2.52 -3.93 -0.59
C LYS A 127 3.28 -2.59 -0.45
N TRP A 128 2.92 -1.59 -1.26
CA TRP A 128 3.48 -0.23 -1.17
C TRP A 128 2.90 0.58 0.01
N TRP A 129 1.76 0.16 0.55
CA TRP A 129 1.05 0.80 1.65
C TRP A 129 1.24 0.07 2.99
N ASP A 130 1.53 -1.23 2.96
CA ASP A 130 1.73 -2.06 4.16
C ASP A 130 3.11 -2.73 4.15
N ALA A 131 3.99 -2.27 5.05
CA ALA A 131 5.36 -2.78 5.21
C ALA A 131 5.39 -4.27 5.63
N LYS A 132 4.27 -4.83 6.11
CA LYS A 132 4.14 -6.24 6.50
C LYS A 132 3.54 -7.13 5.39
N GLY A 133 3.32 -6.59 4.19
CA GLY A 133 2.75 -7.29 3.04
C GLY A 133 1.23 -7.15 2.93
N PRO A 134 0.61 -7.63 1.84
CA PRO A 134 -0.83 -7.46 1.61
C PRO A 134 -1.68 -8.11 2.71
N ARG A 135 -2.55 -7.32 3.35
CA ARG A 135 -3.47 -7.77 4.40
C ARG A 135 -4.90 -7.51 4.01
N THR A 136 -5.77 -8.44 4.33
CA THR A 136 -7.21 -8.27 4.17
C THR A 136 -7.77 -7.60 5.42
N ILE A 137 -8.23 -6.36 5.29
CA ILE A 137 -8.94 -5.63 6.34
C ILE A 137 -10.43 -5.78 6.08
N GLU A 138 -11.16 -6.32 7.05
CA GLU A 138 -12.62 -6.30 7.04
C GLU A 138 -13.11 -4.91 7.46
N LEU A 139 -13.86 -4.23 6.59
CA LEU A 139 -14.47 -2.96 6.96
C LEU A 139 -15.75 -3.20 7.74
N GLY A 140 -15.84 -2.54 8.89
CA GLY A 140 -17.11 -2.37 9.59
C GLY A 140 -18.09 -1.52 8.79
N SER A 141 -19.38 -1.64 9.10
CA SER A 141 -20.46 -0.91 8.44
C SER A 141 -20.28 0.61 8.49
N GLN A 142 -19.67 1.15 9.55
CA GLN A 142 -19.35 2.57 9.68
C GLN A 142 -18.26 3.01 8.69
N GLY A 143 -17.13 2.30 8.62
CA GLY A 143 -16.06 2.62 7.68
C GLY A 143 -16.49 2.54 6.22
N GLN A 144 -17.39 1.60 5.90
CA GLN A 144 -17.99 1.52 4.56
C GLN A 144 -18.85 2.74 4.22
N ARG A 145 -19.61 3.31 5.19
CA ARG A 145 -20.40 4.52 4.97
C ARG A 145 -19.52 5.75 4.79
N GLU A 146 -18.47 5.90 5.58
CA GLU A 146 -17.54 7.03 5.47
C GLU A 146 -16.80 7.01 4.12
N LEU A 147 -16.31 5.84 3.70
CA LEU A 147 -15.61 5.67 2.43
C LEU A 147 -16.50 5.84 1.21
N THR A 148 -17.79 5.50 1.31
CA THR A 148 -18.69 5.65 0.15
C THR A 148 -19.33 7.03 0.13
N GLY A 149 -19.78 7.53 1.28
CA GLY A 149 -20.44 8.83 1.40
C GLY A 149 -19.46 9.97 1.16
N GLY A 150 -18.39 10.06 1.95
CA GLY A 150 -17.42 11.15 1.85
C GLY A 150 -16.71 11.20 0.49
N PHE A 151 -16.32 10.04 -0.04
CA PHE A 151 -15.68 9.97 -1.36
C PHE A 151 -16.64 10.36 -2.48
N MET A 152 -17.89 9.88 -2.47
CA MET A 152 -18.87 10.27 -3.49
C MET A 152 -19.14 11.78 -3.43
N THR A 153 -19.25 12.38 -2.24
CA THR A 153 -19.41 13.84 -2.12
C THR A 153 -18.25 14.58 -2.76
N LEU A 154 -17.00 14.21 -2.46
CA LEU A 154 -15.82 14.84 -3.07
C LEU A 154 -15.81 14.66 -4.59
N PHE A 155 -16.10 13.45 -5.07
CA PHE A 155 -16.17 13.16 -6.50
C PHE A 155 -17.23 14.02 -7.22
N PHE A 156 -18.45 14.10 -6.67
CA PHE A 156 -19.52 14.90 -7.27
C PHE A 156 -19.23 16.40 -7.20
N VAL A 157 -18.66 16.92 -6.12
CA VAL A 157 -18.24 18.32 -6.04
C VAL A 157 -17.19 18.64 -7.09
N ALA A 158 -16.17 17.78 -7.23
CA ALA A 158 -15.13 17.94 -8.24
C ALA A 158 -15.71 17.85 -9.67
N LEU A 159 -16.63 16.91 -9.91
CA LEU A 159 -17.30 16.74 -11.20
C LEU A 159 -18.16 17.95 -11.55
N ILE A 160 -18.96 18.46 -10.61
CA ILE A 160 -19.76 19.67 -10.80
C ILE A 160 -18.84 20.84 -11.08
N ALA A 161 -17.79 21.05 -10.29
CA ALA A 161 -16.82 22.12 -10.51
C ALA A 161 -16.18 22.04 -11.90
N ALA A 162 -15.83 20.83 -12.37
CA ALA A 162 -15.31 20.61 -13.71
C ALA A 162 -16.34 20.96 -14.80
N ILE A 163 -17.60 20.56 -14.64
CA ILE A 163 -18.68 20.91 -15.59
C ILE A 163 -18.89 22.43 -15.63
N VAL A 164 -18.96 23.09 -14.47
CA VAL A 164 -19.09 24.55 -14.39
C VAL A 164 -17.91 25.21 -15.09
N ALA A 165 -16.68 24.77 -14.83
CA ALA A 165 -15.49 25.35 -15.44
C ALA A 165 -15.42 25.13 -16.96
N LEU A 166 -15.82 23.96 -17.46
CA LEU A 166 -15.68 23.62 -18.88
C LEU A 166 -16.84 24.12 -19.75
N PHE A 167 -18.06 24.23 -19.20
CA PHE A 167 -19.26 24.56 -19.97
C PHE A 167 -19.89 25.88 -19.56
N ILE A 168 -20.01 26.17 -18.26
CA ILE A 168 -20.73 27.37 -17.79
C ILE A 168 -19.80 28.59 -17.82
N ALA A 169 -18.59 28.47 -17.31
CA ALA A 169 -17.61 29.55 -17.26
C ALA A 169 -17.30 30.18 -18.63
N PRO A 170 -17.08 29.42 -19.73
CA PRO A 170 -16.85 30.05 -21.04
C PRO A 170 -18.09 30.82 -21.54
N ILE A 171 -19.30 30.34 -21.28
CA ILE A 171 -20.53 31.06 -21.64
C ILE A 171 -20.64 32.35 -20.82
N LEU A 172 -20.41 32.29 -19.51
CA LEU A 172 -20.42 33.47 -18.65
C LEU A 172 -19.35 34.47 -19.05
N LEU A 173 -18.15 34.02 -19.42
CA LEU A 173 -17.10 34.90 -19.95
C LEU A 173 -17.51 35.54 -21.27
N LEU A 174 -18.19 34.80 -22.16
CA LEU A 174 -18.67 35.35 -23.42
C LEU A 174 -19.76 36.40 -23.19
N VAL A 175 -20.70 36.14 -22.28
CA VAL A 175 -21.74 37.11 -21.89
C VAL A 175 -21.10 38.33 -21.22
N ALA A 176 -20.17 38.14 -20.30
CA ALA A 176 -19.46 39.22 -19.62
C ALA A 176 -18.65 40.06 -20.62
N ALA A 177 -17.93 39.42 -21.54
CA ALA A 177 -17.20 40.10 -22.61
C ALA A 177 -18.13 40.85 -23.55
N PHE A 178 -19.29 40.26 -23.89
CA PHE A 178 -20.30 40.92 -24.71
C PHE A 178 -20.88 42.16 -24.01
N LEU A 179 -21.24 42.06 -22.74
CA LEU A 179 -21.71 43.19 -21.94
C LEU A 179 -20.62 44.27 -21.79
N LEU A 180 -19.38 43.85 -21.57
CA LEU A 180 -18.23 44.74 -21.54
C LEU A 180 -18.00 45.42 -22.90
N PHE A 181 -18.20 44.74 -24.03
CA PHE A 181 -18.08 45.38 -25.34
C PHE A 181 -19.25 46.34 -25.61
N ARG A 182 -20.47 45.94 -25.25
CA ARG A 182 -21.70 46.70 -25.49
C ARG A 182 -21.84 47.94 -24.61
N PHE A 183 -21.32 47.89 -23.39
CA PHE A 183 -21.45 48.95 -22.38
C PHE A 183 -20.11 49.47 -21.87
N GLY A 184 -18.99 48.84 -22.22
CA GLY A 184 -17.67 49.22 -21.75
C GLY A 184 -17.23 50.60 -22.19
N GLY A 185 -17.74 51.15 -23.30
CA GLY A 185 -17.51 52.57 -23.62
C GLY A 185 -17.93 53.51 -22.48
N ASN A 186 -19.05 53.21 -21.82
CA ASN A 186 -19.56 54.01 -20.70
C ASN A 186 -18.85 53.72 -19.37
N ILE A 187 -18.20 52.56 -19.23
CA ILE A 187 -17.54 52.13 -17.99
C ILE A 187 -16.02 52.39 -18.04
N LEU A 188 -15.36 51.98 -19.13
CA LEU A 188 -13.92 52.13 -19.36
C LEU A 188 -13.55 53.53 -19.83
N GLY A 189 -14.44 54.28 -20.49
CA GLY A 189 -14.17 55.65 -20.93
C GLY A 189 -13.77 56.58 -19.78
N PRO A 190 -14.61 56.74 -18.73
CA PRO A 190 -14.29 57.58 -17.57
C PRO A 190 -13.07 57.09 -16.78
N ILE A 191 -12.93 55.77 -16.61
CA ILE A 191 -11.82 55.15 -15.87
C ILE A 191 -10.50 55.36 -16.64
N GLY A 192 -10.50 55.16 -17.95
CA GLY A 192 -9.34 55.36 -18.81
C GLY A 192 -8.90 56.82 -18.89
N ALA A 193 -9.86 57.75 -19.04
CA ALA A 193 -9.58 59.18 -19.05
C ALA A 193 -8.93 59.65 -17.74
N GLY A 194 -9.44 59.21 -16.59
CA GLY A 194 -8.86 59.56 -15.28
C GLY A 194 -7.47 58.95 -15.03
N LEU A 195 -7.18 57.78 -15.62
CA LEU A 195 -5.84 57.17 -15.54
C LEU A 195 -4.81 57.93 -16.40
N ILE A 196 -5.21 58.33 -17.62
CA ILE A 196 -4.35 59.08 -18.54
C ILE A 196 -4.06 60.47 -17.97
N ASP A 197 -5.07 61.13 -17.41
CA ASP A 197 -4.93 62.46 -16.82
C ASP A 197 -3.96 62.47 -15.62
N LYS A 198 -4.07 61.47 -14.73
CA LYS A 198 -3.10 61.25 -13.64
C LYS A 198 -1.69 60.98 -14.16
N ALA A 199 -1.55 60.16 -15.21
CA ALA A 199 -0.25 59.81 -15.76
C ALA A 199 0.45 61.01 -16.43
N ILE A 200 -0.32 61.92 -17.04
CA ILE A 200 0.21 63.16 -17.62
C ILE A 200 0.61 64.13 -16.50
N THR A 201 -0.22 64.27 -15.46
CA THR A 201 0.04 65.19 -14.34
C THR A 201 1.25 64.79 -13.50
N GLN A 202 1.56 63.49 -13.38
CA GLN A 202 2.76 63.02 -12.69
C GLN A 202 4.05 63.12 -13.50
N LYS A 203 3.97 63.35 -14.82
CA LYS A 203 5.12 63.35 -15.73
C LYS A 203 5.58 64.76 -16.13
N GLY A 204 4.74 65.78 -15.91
CA GLY A 204 5.10 67.20 -16.02
C GLY A 204 5.57 67.75 -14.68
#